data_AF-A0A813DD57-F1
#
_entry.id   AF-A0A813DD57-F1
#
_cell.length_a   1.000
_cell.length_b   1.000
_cell.length_c   1.000
_cell.angle_alpha   90.00
_cell.angle_beta   90.00
_cell.angle_gamma   90.00
#
_symmetry.space_group_name_H-M   'P 1'
#
loop_
_entity.id
_entity.type
_entity.pdbx_description
1 polymer ?
#
loop_
_entity_poly.entity_id
_entity_poly.type
_entity_poly.pdbx_seq_one_letter_code
_entity_poly.pdbx_strand_id
1 'polypeptide(L)'
;MEDDQRVSRAQEERPRGSQGSLDETSLALSYVNGEPVSRPGGFSDLLRSSLRSNGLTSVEVSYLEANLEPRSCRALATEAATFEGAMRLARMAGITSKVSQENFARCWYECIAAMEALEKRGSQQSLAELAEKKDFEACTEALMGRLGVQQKQDLLPLLRGMLGHLAERQRLASGVVPPSPSKVLSLLSATYGAEIAAKAASQAKADEAEWRWRWTVRALFSADVALALQKEVLRAYQGASFKAASENLNQEWENRPTSIPLEQKMREIEALCLCHALSQLLPDFGFTADAAGVSEMKSAVAQFTKTHLEVRRMQMEITTAVMSRFKL
;
A
#
# COMPACT_ATOMS: atom_id res chain seq x y z
N MET A 1 -27.31 -72.74 -52.01
CA MET A 1 -28.62 -73.14 -51.46
C MET A 1 -28.35 -73.61 -50.05
N GLU A 2 -29.26 -73.24 -49.15
CA GLU A 2 -29.22 -73.39 -47.69
C GLU A 2 -28.66 -72.17 -46.95
N ASP A 3 -29.61 -71.30 -46.67
CA ASP A 3 -29.64 -70.23 -45.67
C ASP A 3 -29.32 -70.78 -44.28
N ASP A 4 -28.51 -70.05 -43.52
CA ASP A 4 -28.44 -70.23 -42.07
C ASP A 4 -28.59 -68.89 -41.34
N GLN A 5 -29.66 -68.82 -40.57
CA GLN A 5 -30.14 -67.66 -39.85
C GLN A 5 -29.27 -67.40 -38.62
N ARG A 6 -28.64 -66.22 -38.53
CA ARG A 6 -28.12 -65.69 -37.26
C ARG A 6 -28.89 -64.45 -36.84
N VAL A 7 -29.68 -64.67 -35.79
CA VAL A 7 -30.46 -63.70 -35.02
C VAL A 7 -29.53 -62.66 -34.37
N SER A 8 -29.71 -61.39 -34.76
CA SER A 8 -29.12 -60.23 -34.09
C SER A 8 -29.84 -59.94 -32.77
N ARG A 9 -29.13 -60.10 -31.64
CA ARG A 9 -29.51 -59.50 -30.35
C ARG A 9 -28.88 -58.12 -30.26
N ALA A 10 -29.68 -57.08 -30.45
CA ALA A 10 -29.31 -55.71 -30.13
C ALA A 10 -29.26 -55.54 -28.59
N GLN A 11 -28.08 -55.25 -28.05
CA GLN A 11 -27.94 -54.68 -26.72
C GLN A 11 -28.09 -53.18 -26.82
N GLU A 12 -29.13 -52.69 -26.14
CA GLU A 12 -29.48 -51.28 -25.99
C GLU A 12 -28.58 -50.66 -24.91
N GLU A 13 -27.40 -50.16 -25.31
CA GLU A 13 -26.55 -49.36 -24.42
C GLU A 13 -27.12 -47.94 -24.29
N ARG A 14 -27.71 -47.65 -23.13
CA ARG A 14 -28.09 -46.28 -22.74
C ARG A 14 -26.83 -45.43 -22.52
N PRO A 15 -26.72 -44.24 -23.12
CA PRO A 15 -25.65 -43.31 -22.80
C PRO A 15 -25.82 -42.82 -21.36
N ARG A 16 -24.83 -43.09 -20.50
CA ARG A 16 -24.67 -42.38 -19.23
C ARG A 16 -24.30 -40.94 -19.57
N GLY A 17 -25.29 -40.05 -19.50
CA GLY A 17 -25.08 -38.62 -19.55
C GLY A 17 -24.10 -38.22 -18.45
N SER A 18 -22.95 -37.72 -18.86
CA SER A 18 -22.02 -36.97 -18.01
C SER A 18 -22.80 -35.82 -17.39
N GLN A 19 -23.05 -35.90 -16.07
CA GLN A 19 -23.51 -34.76 -15.31
C GLN A 19 -22.42 -33.69 -15.41
N GLY A 20 -22.76 -32.60 -16.11
CA GLY A 20 -21.91 -31.42 -16.19
C GLY A 20 -21.58 -30.94 -14.78
N SER A 21 -20.30 -31.06 -14.43
CA SER A 21 -19.66 -30.27 -13.39
C SER A 21 -19.88 -28.81 -13.76
N LEU A 22 -20.94 -28.21 -13.21
CA LEU A 22 -21.15 -26.77 -13.29
C LEU A 22 -19.95 -26.13 -12.58
N ASP A 23 -19.21 -25.38 -13.37
CA ASP A 23 -17.98 -24.70 -13.03
C ASP A 23 -18.23 -23.76 -11.82
N GLU A 24 -17.96 -24.23 -10.60
CA GLU A 24 -18.09 -23.48 -9.34
C GLU A 24 -17.35 -22.13 -9.40
N THR A 25 -16.36 -22.04 -10.29
CA THR A 25 -15.55 -20.85 -10.59
C THR A 25 -16.34 -19.73 -11.28
N SER A 26 -17.35 -20.03 -12.10
CA SER A 26 -18.14 -19.02 -12.83
C SER A 26 -19.14 -18.28 -11.93
N LEU A 27 -19.67 -18.93 -10.89
CA LEU A 27 -20.59 -18.32 -9.94
C LEU A 27 -19.90 -17.41 -8.91
N ALA A 28 -18.61 -17.62 -8.64
CA ALA A 28 -17.83 -16.77 -7.74
C ALA A 28 -17.46 -15.41 -8.37
N LEU A 29 -17.37 -15.33 -9.72
CA LEU A 29 -16.96 -14.13 -10.44
C LEU A 29 -18.05 -13.05 -10.56
N SER A 30 -19.34 -13.42 -10.49
CA SER A 30 -20.44 -12.43 -10.51
C SER A 30 -20.58 -11.63 -9.20
N TYR A 31 -20.03 -12.14 -8.09
CA TYR A 31 -20.07 -11.47 -6.77
C TYR A 31 -19.07 -10.32 -6.62
N VAL A 32 -17.99 -10.30 -7.40
CA VAL A 32 -16.89 -9.33 -7.25
C VAL A 32 -17.23 -7.95 -7.87
N ASN A 33 -18.26 -7.88 -8.72
CA ASN A 33 -18.62 -6.66 -9.46
C ASN A 33 -19.72 -5.79 -8.82
N GLY A 34 -20.05 -6.00 -7.54
CA GLY A 34 -20.91 -5.06 -6.80
C GLY A 34 -22.36 -4.98 -7.29
N GLU A 35 -22.90 -6.02 -7.92
CA GLU A 35 -24.36 -6.09 -8.10
C GLU A 35 -25.03 -6.27 -6.73
N PRO A 36 -26.08 -5.48 -6.43
CA PRO A 36 -26.78 -5.58 -5.16
C PRO A 36 -27.38 -6.98 -5.01
N VAL A 37 -27.08 -7.57 -3.85
CA VAL A 37 -27.68 -8.81 -3.36
C VAL A 37 -29.20 -8.68 -3.44
N SER A 38 -29.78 -9.59 -4.21
CA SER A 38 -31.22 -9.80 -4.41
C SER A 38 -31.94 -8.77 -5.29
N ARG A 39 -32.63 -9.28 -6.31
CA ARG A 39 -33.85 -8.63 -6.81
C ARG A 39 -34.73 -8.29 -5.58
N PRO A 40 -35.37 -7.12 -5.51
CA PRO A 40 -36.28 -6.81 -4.41
C PRO A 40 -37.29 -7.96 -4.26
N GLY A 41 -37.23 -8.64 -3.11
CA GLY A 41 -38.14 -9.74 -2.76
C GLY A 41 -37.69 -11.19 -3.04
N GLY A 42 -36.45 -11.48 -3.43
CA GLY A 42 -36.06 -12.86 -3.80
C GLY A 42 -34.89 -13.48 -3.02
N PHE A 43 -34.86 -14.81 -2.94
CA PHE A 43 -33.63 -15.53 -2.59
C PHE A 43 -32.54 -15.27 -3.64
N SER A 44 -31.28 -15.32 -3.21
CA SER A 44 -30.16 -15.32 -4.14
C SER A 44 -30.20 -16.58 -5.00
N ASP A 45 -29.73 -16.49 -6.24
CA ASP A 45 -29.70 -17.66 -7.14
C ASP A 45 -28.83 -18.80 -6.58
N LEU A 46 -27.85 -18.46 -5.74
CA LEU A 46 -27.02 -19.41 -5.01
C LEU A 46 -27.82 -20.20 -3.98
N LEU A 47 -28.64 -19.51 -3.16
CA LEU A 47 -29.53 -20.17 -2.20
C LEU A 47 -30.60 -21.00 -2.92
N ARG A 48 -31.19 -20.50 -4.00
CA ARG A 48 -32.15 -21.28 -4.83
C ARG A 48 -31.53 -22.56 -5.37
N SER A 49 -30.31 -22.46 -5.92
CA SER A 49 -29.59 -23.61 -6.46
C SER A 49 -29.28 -24.63 -5.37
N SER A 50 -28.77 -24.17 -4.22
CA SER A 50 -28.46 -25.03 -3.07
C SER A 50 -29.68 -25.74 -2.49
N LEU A 51 -30.81 -25.03 -2.37
CA LEU A 51 -32.07 -25.63 -1.89
C LEU A 51 -32.54 -26.74 -2.83
N ARG A 52 -32.46 -26.52 -4.16
CA ARG A 52 -32.85 -27.55 -5.15
C ARG A 52 -31.92 -28.74 -5.15
N SER A 53 -30.60 -28.53 -5.07
CA SER A 53 -29.61 -29.62 -5.05
C SER A 53 -29.72 -30.49 -3.79
N ASN A 54 -30.23 -29.92 -2.69
CA ASN A 54 -30.51 -30.64 -1.45
C ASN A 54 -31.95 -31.18 -1.36
N GLY A 55 -32.62 -31.32 -2.49
CA GLY A 55 -33.87 -32.08 -2.59
C GLY A 55 -35.14 -31.30 -2.28
N LEU A 56 -35.11 -29.97 -2.18
CA LEU A 56 -36.35 -29.18 -2.23
C LEU A 56 -36.82 -29.08 -3.68
N THR A 57 -38.13 -29.24 -3.86
CA THR A 57 -38.78 -29.07 -5.16
C THR A 57 -38.84 -27.59 -5.55
N SER A 58 -38.92 -27.30 -6.85
CA SER A 58 -39.11 -25.93 -7.34
C SER A 58 -40.34 -25.25 -6.73
N VAL A 59 -41.39 -26.02 -6.44
CA VAL A 59 -42.63 -25.54 -5.82
C VAL A 59 -42.40 -25.13 -4.38
N GLU A 60 -41.71 -25.95 -3.58
CA GLU A 60 -41.33 -25.60 -2.19
C GLU A 60 -40.43 -24.36 -2.14
N VAL A 61 -39.48 -24.22 -3.07
CA VAL A 61 -38.64 -23.03 -3.17
C VAL A 61 -39.47 -21.78 -3.49
N SER A 62 -40.38 -21.84 -4.46
CA SER A 62 -41.28 -20.71 -4.76
C SER A 62 -42.18 -20.35 -3.58
N TYR A 63 -42.67 -21.34 -2.83
CA TYR A 63 -43.45 -21.11 -1.61
C TYR A 63 -42.63 -20.43 -0.52
N LEU A 64 -41.37 -20.83 -0.33
CA LEU A 64 -40.47 -20.17 0.61
C LEU A 64 -40.27 -18.69 0.23
N GLU A 65 -40.02 -18.40 -1.04
CA GLU A 65 -39.82 -17.03 -1.50
C GLU A 65 -41.07 -16.17 -1.27
N ALA A 66 -42.24 -16.64 -1.70
CA ALA A 66 -43.49 -15.88 -1.58
C ALA A 66 -43.91 -15.65 -0.12
N ASN A 67 -43.61 -16.58 0.79
CA ASN A 67 -44.01 -16.46 2.20
C ASN A 67 -42.97 -15.75 3.09
N LEU A 68 -41.71 -15.68 2.66
CA LEU A 68 -40.63 -14.99 3.38
C LEU A 68 -40.36 -13.58 2.84
N GLU A 69 -40.91 -13.23 1.67
CA GLU A 69 -40.81 -11.95 0.96
C GLU A 69 -40.99 -10.67 1.81
N PRO A 70 -41.89 -10.59 2.80
CA PRO A 70 -42.08 -9.34 3.54
C PRO A 70 -41.04 -9.10 4.65
N ARG A 71 -40.06 -10.00 4.86
CA ARG A 71 -39.07 -9.87 5.94
C ARG A 71 -37.74 -9.39 5.40
N SER A 72 -37.13 -8.41 6.07
CA SER A 72 -35.75 -8.02 5.76
C SER A 72 -34.79 -9.21 5.88
N CYS A 73 -33.76 -9.30 5.03
CA CYS A 73 -32.75 -10.36 5.10
C CYS A 73 -32.13 -10.48 6.51
N ARG A 74 -32.01 -9.35 7.21
CA ARG A 74 -31.53 -9.31 8.61
C ARG A 74 -32.49 -9.99 9.58
N ALA A 75 -33.80 -9.82 9.41
CA ALA A 75 -34.80 -10.49 10.24
C ALA A 75 -34.78 -12.01 10.00
N LEU A 76 -34.67 -12.44 8.74
CA LEU A 76 -34.53 -13.85 8.38
C LEU A 76 -33.25 -14.46 8.98
N ALA A 77 -32.11 -13.77 8.87
CA ALA A 77 -30.84 -14.19 9.45
C ALA A 77 -30.90 -14.31 10.98
N THR A 78 -31.57 -13.38 11.65
CA THR A 78 -31.69 -13.40 13.12
C THR A 78 -32.55 -14.58 13.58
N GLU A 79 -33.65 -14.87 12.87
CA GLU A 79 -34.57 -15.95 13.22
C GLU A 79 -34.03 -17.33 12.87
N ALA A 80 -33.29 -17.42 11.77
CA ALA A 80 -32.60 -18.63 11.31
C ALA A 80 -31.15 -18.70 11.81
N ALA A 81 -30.79 -17.99 12.89
CA ALA A 81 -29.46 -18.03 13.51
C ALA A 81 -29.15 -19.39 14.17
N THR A 82 -30.18 -20.18 14.45
CA THR A 82 -30.09 -21.56 14.97
C THR A 82 -30.68 -22.55 13.97
N PHE A 83 -30.21 -23.80 13.99
CA PHE A 83 -30.74 -24.87 13.12
C PHE A 83 -32.25 -25.06 13.32
N GLU A 84 -32.69 -25.06 14.57
CA GLU A 84 -34.12 -25.10 14.92
C GLU A 84 -34.88 -23.85 14.45
N GLY A 85 -34.24 -22.68 14.50
CA GLY A 85 -34.76 -21.43 13.95
C GLY A 85 -35.01 -21.53 12.44
N ALA A 86 -34.05 -22.05 11.68
CA ALA A 86 -34.19 -22.28 10.24
C ALA A 86 -35.31 -23.30 9.92
N MET A 87 -35.39 -24.41 10.67
CA MET A 87 -36.49 -25.37 10.51
C MET A 87 -37.87 -24.77 10.83
N ARG A 88 -37.97 -23.94 11.87
CA ARG A 88 -39.20 -23.23 12.24
C ARG A 88 -39.63 -22.28 11.13
N LEU A 89 -38.67 -21.58 10.53
CA LEU A 89 -38.89 -20.67 9.41
C LEU A 89 -39.41 -21.40 8.17
N ALA A 90 -38.83 -22.56 7.84
CA ALA A 90 -39.35 -23.45 6.79
C ALA A 90 -40.80 -23.88 7.06
N ARG A 91 -41.12 -24.22 8.32
CA ARG A 91 -42.48 -24.60 8.73
C ARG A 91 -43.47 -23.45 8.60
N MET A 92 -43.09 -22.25 9.02
CA MET A 92 -43.92 -21.04 8.89
C MET A 92 -44.20 -20.70 7.42
N ALA A 93 -43.26 -21.02 6.54
CA ALA A 93 -43.41 -20.87 5.10
C ALA A 93 -44.21 -22.02 4.43
N GLY A 94 -44.81 -22.93 5.20
CA GLY A 94 -45.70 -23.97 4.70
C GLY A 94 -45.03 -25.32 4.37
N ILE A 95 -43.74 -25.49 4.64
CA ILE A 95 -43.07 -26.79 4.44
C ILE A 95 -43.48 -27.74 5.57
N THR A 96 -44.29 -28.74 5.26
CA THR A 96 -44.81 -29.72 6.24
C THR A 96 -43.88 -30.91 6.46
N SER A 97 -43.10 -31.30 5.43
CA SER A 97 -42.14 -32.42 5.50
C SER A 97 -40.97 -32.09 6.42
N LYS A 98 -40.73 -32.95 7.43
CA LYS A 98 -39.57 -32.82 8.33
C LYS A 98 -38.23 -32.89 7.59
N VAL A 99 -38.13 -33.78 6.60
CA VAL A 99 -36.91 -33.93 5.79
C VAL A 99 -36.64 -32.66 4.98
N SER A 100 -37.67 -32.07 4.37
CA SER A 100 -37.54 -30.79 3.65
C SER A 100 -37.15 -29.63 4.58
N GLN A 101 -37.66 -29.61 5.83
CA GLN A 101 -37.26 -28.63 6.85
C GLN A 101 -35.78 -28.77 7.24
N GLU A 102 -35.29 -30.00 7.46
CA GLU A 102 -33.89 -30.26 7.79
C GLU A 102 -32.94 -29.91 6.63
N ASN A 103 -33.34 -30.22 5.40
CA ASN A 103 -32.58 -29.85 4.21
C ASN A 103 -32.51 -28.33 4.02
N PHE A 104 -33.63 -27.61 4.21
CA PHE A 104 -33.63 -26.15 4.21
C PHE A 104 -32.65 -25.58 5.25
N ALA A 105 -32.71 -26.09 6.48
CA ALA A 105 -31.81 -25.65 7.55
C ALA A 105 -30.34 -25.89 7.20
N ARG A 106 -29.99 -27.06 6.63
CA ARG A 106 -28.62 -27.34 6.18
C ARG A 106 -28.15 -26.36 5.10
N CYS A 107 -28.96 -26.15 4.05
CA CYS A 107 -28.63 -25.21 2.97
C CYS A 107 -28.45 -23.78 3.47
N TRP A 108 -29.30 -23.36 4.42
CA TRP A 108 -29.22 -22.03 5.01
C TRP A 108 -27.88 -21.81 5.70
N TYR A 109 -27.43 -22.78 6.50
CA TYR A 109 -26.13 -22.73 7.16
C TYR A 109 -24.95 -22.77 6.19
N GLU A 110 -25.02 -23.60 5.16
CA GLU A 110 -24.00 -23.65 4.11
C GLU A 110 -23.92 -22.30 3.37
N CYS A 111 -25.05 -21.66 3.09
CA CYS A 111 -25.09 -20.34 2.47
C CYS A 111 -24.53 -19.25 3.38
N ILE A 112 -24.84 -19.26 4.68
CA ILE A 112 -24.24 -18.32 5.64
C ILE A 112 -22.72 -18.51 5.69
N ALA A 113 -22.25 -19.75 5.83
CA ALA A 113 -20.82 -20.04 5.86
C ALA A 113 -20.11 -19.60 4.56
N ALA A 114 -20.76 -19.79 3.40
CA ALA A 114 -20.24 -19.34 2.11
C ALA A 114 -20.21 -17.81 2.01
N MET A 115 -21.25 -17.11 2.48
CA MET A 115 -21.28 -15.64 2.51
C MET A 115 -20.22 -15.07 3.46
N GLU A 116 -20.06 -15.63 4.66
CA GLU A 116 -18.98 -15.24 5.58
C GLU A 116 -17.59 -15.50 4.98
N ALA A 117 -17.42 -16.60 4.25
CA ALA A 117 -16.18 -16.88 3.54
C ALA A 117 -15.93 -15.88 2.39
N LEU A 118 -17.00 -15.44 1.70
CA LEU A 118 -16.93 -14.41 0.67
C LEU A 118 -16.67 -13.02 1.24
N GLU A 119 -17.27 -12.63 2.37
CA GLU A 119 -16.96 -11.38 3.06
C GLU A 119 -15.50 -11.36 3.53
N LYS A 120 -15.03 -12.48 4.10
CA LYS A 120 -13.60 -12.67 4.44
C LYS A 120 -12.68 -12.59 3.22
N ARG A 121 -13.15 -12.97 2.02
CA ARG A 121 -12.43 -12.82 0.75
C ARG A 121 -12.56 -11.41 0.15
N GLY A 122 -13.71 -10.74 0.31
CA GLY A 122 -13.95 -9.37 -0.16
C GLY A 122 -13.15 -8.33 0.60
N SER A 123 -12.86 -8.59 1.89
CA SER A 123 -11.86 -7.85 2.67
C SER A 123 -10.40 -8.12 2.23
N GLN A 124 -10.16 -9.03 1.29
CA GLN A 124 -8.85 -9.23 0.67
C GLN A 124 -8.70 -8.38 -0.59
N GLN A 125 -9.12 -7.11 -0.55
CA GLN A 125 -8.55 -6.13 -1.48
C GLN A 125 -7.03 -6.27 -1.40
N SER A 126 -6.38 -6.32 -2.56
CA SER A 126 -4.94 -6.49 -2.58
C SER A 126 -4.30 -5.29 -1.87
N LEU A 127 -3.23 -5.52 -1.10
CA LEU A 127 -2.48 -4.43 -0.47
C LEU A 127 -2.00 -3.41 -1.52
N ALA A 128 -1.82 -3.85 -2.77
CA ALA A 128 -1.49 -2.99 -3.90
C ALA A 128 -2.62 -2.01 -4.24
N GLU A 129 -3.87 -2.48 -4.35
CA GLU A 129 -5.04 -1.62 -4.63
C GLU A 129 -5.29 -0.61 -3.52
N LEU A 130 -5.16 -1.03 -2.26
CA LEU A 130 -5.33 -0.15 -1.10
C LEU A 130 -4.23 0.93 -1.07
N ALA A 131 -2.98 0.54 -1.37
CA ALA A 131 -1.86 1.47 -1.48
C ALA A 131 -2.03 2.46 -2.64
N GLU A 132 -2.55 2.03 -3.79
CA GLU A 132 -2.83 2.89 -4.94
C GLU A 132 -3.91 3.94 -4.64
N LYS A 133 -4.96 3.54 -3.90
CA LYS A 133 -6.00 4.45 -3.38
C LYS A 133 -5.51 5.36 -2.26
N LYS A 134 -4.27 5.19 -1.78
CA LYS A 134 -3.70 5.89 -0.63
C LYS A 134 -4.49 5.69 0.68
N ASP A 135 -5.23 4.59 0.78
CA ASP A 135 -5.91 4.21 2.01
C ASP A 135 -4.95 3.43 2.91
N PHE A 136 -4.04 4.16 3.54
CA PHE A 136 -2.99 3.57 4.38
C PHE A 136 -3.54 2.95 5.66
N GLU A 137 -4.71 3.38 6.14
CA GLU A 137 -5.36 2.79 7.30
C GLU A 137 -5.89 1.39 6.98
N ALA A 138 -6.67 1.25 5.90
CA ALA A 138 -7.14 -0.06 5.44
C ALA A 138 -5.97 -1.00 5.08
N CYS A 139 -4.91 -0.47 4.46
CA CYS A 139 -3.67 -1.22 4.19
C CYS A 139 -3.04 -1.76 5.47
N THR A 140 -2.98 -0.93 6.52
CA THR A 140 -2.41 -1.30 7.82
C THR A 140 -3.26 -2.37 8.49
N GLU A 141 -4.58 -2.23 8.51
CA GLU A 141 -5.50 -3.22 9.08
C GLU A 141 -5.45 -4.56 8.32
N ALA A 142 -5.45 -4.52 6.99
CA ALA A 142 -5.30 -5.71 6.17
C ALA A 142 -3.96 -6.42 6.42
N LEU A 143 -2.86 -5.65 6.56
CA LEU A 143 -1.55 -6.19 6.87
C LEU A 143 -1.50 -6.79 8.29
N MET A 144 -2.07 -6.11 9.28
CA MET A 144 -2.20 -6.60 10.67
C MET A 144 -2.99 -7.91 10.72
N GLY A 145 -4.12 -7.97 10.03
CA GLY A 145 -4.95 -9.17 9.94
C GLY A 145 -4.22 -10.35 9.31
N ARG A 146 -3.40 -10.11 8.27
CA ARG A 146 -2.59 -11.15 7.62
C ARG A 146 -1.42 -11.64 8.49
N LEU A 147 -0.83 -10.76 9.29
CA LEU A 147 0.31 -11.08 10.15
C LEU A 147 -0.09 -11.55 11.55
N GLY A 148 -1.37 -11.44 11.91
CA GLY A 148 -1.85 -11.76 13.26
C GLY A 148 -1.39 -10.75 14.33
N VAL A 149 -1.10 -9.52 13.93
CA VAL A 149 -0.59 -8.47 14.80
C VAL A 149 -1.76 -7.66 15.37
N GLN A 150 -1.81 -7.45 16.69
CA GLN A 150 -2.92 -6.74 17.32
C GLN A 150 -2.71 -5.24 17.48
N GLN A 151 -1.46 -4.77 17.59
CA GLN A 151 -1.15 -3.35 17.76
C GLN A 151 -0.43 -2.79 16.53
N LYS A 152 -0.83 -1.58 16.09
CA LYS A 152 -0.19 -0.90 14.93
C LYS A 152 1.32 -0.69 15.12
N GLN A 153 1.78 -0.54 16.37
CA GLN A 153 3.19 -0.31 16.72
C GLN A 153 4.09 -1.52 16.44
N ASP A 154 3.55 -2.73 16.53
CA ASP A 154 4.27 -3.98 16.30
C ASP A 154 4.60 -4.20 14.81
N LEU A 155 4.00 -3.43 13.91
CA LEU A 155 4.38 -3.43 12.49
C LEU A 155 5.68 -2.67 12.23
N LEU A 156 6.06 -1.74 13.10
CA LEU A 156 7.22 -0.86 12.87
C LEU A 156 8.54 -1.64 12.71
N PRO A 157 8.86 -2.65 13.52
CA PRO A 157 10.06 -3.48 13.32
C PRO A 157 10.06 -4.18 11.95
N LEU A 158 8.90 -4.69 11.50
CA LEU A 158 8.78 -5.35 10.21
C LEU A 158 8.98 -4.37 9.05
N LEU A 159 8.29 -3.23 9.08
CA LEU A 159 8.44 -2.18 8.07
C LEU A 159 9.88 -1.68 8.01
N ARG A 160 10.51 -1.48 9.17
CA ARG A 160 11.93 -1.11 9.26
C ARG A 160 12.84 -2.19 8.65
N GLY A 161 12.56 -3.47 8.91
CA GLY A 161 13.29 -4.59 8.32
C GLY A 161 13.12 -4.67 6.79
N MET A 162 11.91 -4.45 6.29
CA MET A 162 11.61 -4.43 4.85
C MET A 162 12.30 -3.26 4.15
N LEU A 163 12.20 -2.05 4.71
CA LEU A 163 12.90 -0.87 4.21
C LEU A 163 14.42 -1.10 4.22
N GLY A 164 14.97 -1.66 5.31
CA GLY A 164 16.38 -2.03 5.39
C GLY A 164 16.81 -3.07 4.35
N HIS A 165 15.97 -4.07 4.07
CA HIS A 165 16.26 -5.08 3.06
C HIS A 165 16.22 -4.50 1.64
N LEU A 166 15.24 -3.64 1.34
CA LEU A 166 15.18 -2.91 0.07
C LEU A 166 16.38 -1.98 -0.10
N ALA A 167 16.83 -1.35 0.98
CA ALA A 167 18.06 -0.56 1.02
C ALA A 167 19.26 -1.37 0.57
N GLU A 168 19.43 -2.54 1.18
CA GLU A 168 20.54 -3.43 0.88
C GLU A 168 20.52 -3.90 -0.57
N ARG A 169 19.33 -4.28 -1.10
CA ARG A 169 19.20 -4.70 -2.50
C ARG A 169 19.53 -3.57 -3.48
N GLN A 170 19.04 -2.36 -3.23
CA GLN A 170 19.38 -1.21 -4.08
C GLN A 170 20.86 -0.86 -3.98
N ARG A 171 21.47 -0.96 -2.80
CA ARG A 171 22.92 -0.78 -2.63
C ARG A 171 23.70 -1.72 -3.54
N LEU A 172 23.38 -3.01 -3.49
CA LEU A 172 24.00 -4.03 -4.34
C LEU A 172 23.78 -3.75 -5.83
N ALA A 173 22.61 -3.25 -6.21
CA ALA A 173 22.29 -2.92 -7.60
C ALA A 173 23.02 -1.66 -8.11
N SER A 174 23.20 -0.66 -7.24
CA SER A 174 23.84 0.62 -7.59
C SER A 174 25.36 0.52 -7.73
N GLY A 175 25.99 -0.55 -7.26
CA GLY A 175 27.44 -0.68 -7.22
C GLY A 175 28.13 0.31 -6.27
N VAL A 176 27.36 1.09 -5.50
CA VAL A 176 27.89 1.98 -4.48
C VAL A 176 28.36 1.12 -3.32
N VAL A 177 29.66 0.82 -3.34
CA VAL A 177 30.33 0.13 -2.24
C VAL A 177 30.22 1.06 -1.03
N PRO A 178 29.63 0.63 0.10
CA PRO A 178 29.67 1.43 1.32
C PRO A 178 31.14 1.77 1.60
N PRO A 179 31.46 2.94 2.17
CA PRO A 179 32.83 3.29 2.49
C PRO A 179 33.42 2.14 3.31
N SER A 180 34.22 1.30 2.63
CA SER A 180 34.71 0.07 3.24
C SER A 180 35.52 0.52 4.44
N PRO A 181 35.33 -0.08 5.63
CA PRO A 181 36.07 0.30 6.82
C PRO A 181 37.53 0.27 6.42
N SER A 182 38.11 1.46 6.26
CA SER A 182 39.30 1.58 5.44
C SER A 182 40.37 0.68 6.05
N LYS A 183 41.21 0.03 5.25
CA LYS A 183 42.36 -0.74 5.78
C LYS A 183 43.24 0.12 6.71
N VAL A 184 43.08 1.44 6.64
CA VAL A 184 43.64 2.43 7.55
C VAL A 184 43.15 2.23 9.00
N LEU A 185 41.92 1.76 9.27
CA LEU A 185 41.46 1.47 10.64
C LEU A 185 42.25 0.34 11.30
N SER A 186 42.52 -0.75 10.57
CA SER A 186 43.39 -1.81 11.06
C SER A 186 44.81 -1.30 11.30
N LEU A 187 45.33 -0.45 10.39
CA LEU A 187 46.66 0.13 10.53
C LEU A 187 46.76 1.12 11.71
N LEU A 188 45.73 1.95 11.90
CA LEU A 188 45.60 2.93 12.98
C LEU A 188 45.51 2.23 14.34
N SER A 189 44.81 1.10 14.43
CA SER A 189 44.76 0.32 15.67
C SER A 189 46.14 -0.19 16.09
N ALA A 190 46.96 -0.60 15.12
CA ALA A 190 48.31 -1.08 15.35
C ALA A 190 49.29 0.06 15.70
N THR A 191 49.08 1.26 15.18
CA THR A 191 50.00 2.40 15.36
C THR A 191 49.63 3.33 16.52
N TYR A 192 48.33 3.51 16.80
CA TYR A 192 47.82 4.52 17.74
C TYR A 192 47.06 3.91 18.93
N GLY A 193 46.96 2.58 19.01
CA GLY A 193 46.41 1.86 20.15
C GLY A 193 44.89 1.65 20.10
N ALA A 194 44.41 0.86 21.06
CA ALA A 194 43.03 0.36 21.11
C ALA A 194 41.98 1.47 21.26
N GLU A 195 42.30 2.59 21.92
CA GLU A 195 41.35 3.69 22.13
C GLU A 195 41.01 4.43 20.84
N ILE A 196 42.01 4.70 19.99
CA ILE A 196 41.80 5.36 18.70
C ILE A 196 41.05 4.42 17.74
N ALA A 197 41.35 3.12 17.78
CA ALA A 197 40.59 2.11 17.06
C ALA A 197 39.12 2.05 17.51
N ALA A 198 38.86 2.11 18.82
CA ALA A 198 37.50 2.12 19.37
C ALA A 198 36.72 3.37 18.97
N LYS A 199 37.34 4.56 19.02
CA LYS A 199 36.74 5.82 18.53
C LYS A 199 36.42 5.74 17.05
N ALA A 200 37.34 5.25 16.23
CA ALA A 200 37.13 5.15 14.79
C ALA A 200 36.06 4.09 14.43
N ALA A 201 35.99 2.98 15.18
CA ALA A 201 34.90 2.01 15.03
C ALA A 201 33.54 2.58 15.47
N SER A 202 33.50 3.39 16.53
CA SER A 202 32.30 4.10 16.96
C SER A 202 31.85 5.11 15.90
N GLN A 203 32.78 5.86 15.30
CA GLN A 203 32.48 6.79 14.21
C GLN A 203 31.94 6.04 12.99
N ALA A 204 32.58 4.95 12.57
CA ALA A 204 32.10 4.15 11.44
C ALA A 204 30.67 3.60 11.66
N LYS A 205 30.32 3.23 12.90
CA LYS A 205 28.94 2.84 13.24
C LYS A 205 27.97 4.02 13.17
N ALA A 206 28.38 5.21 13.60
CA ALA A 206 27.58 6.42 13.49
C ALA A 206 27.36 6.81 12.01
N ASP A 207 28.41 6.79 11.21
CA ASP A 207 28.36 7.08 9.76
C ASP A 207 27.46 6.07 9.03
N GLU A 208 27.54 4.78 9.38
CA GLU A 208 26.68 3.74 8.81
C GLU A 208 25.20 3.93 9.22
N ALA A 209 24.94 4.31 10.47
CA ALA A 209 23.60 4.61 10.95
C ALA A 209 23.02 5.86 10.26
N GLU A 210 23.80 6.92 10.11
CA GLU A 210 23.43 8.13 9.39
C GLU A 210 23.14 7.81 7.91
N TRP A 211 24.00 7.03 7.27
CA TRP A 211 23.79 6.59 5.89
C TRP A 211 22.49 5.81 5.73
N ARG A 212 22.19 4.85 6.63
CA ARG A 212 20.93 4.09 6.63
C ARG A 212 19.72 4.99 6.83
N TRP A 213 19.80 5.94 7.76
CA TRP A 213 18.75 6.93 7.98
C TRP A 213 18.47 7.73 6.71
N ARG A 214 19.52 8.33 6.14
CA ARG A 214 19.44 9.15 4.93
C ARG A 214 18.85 8.37 3.76
N TRP A 215 19.28 7.15 3.55
CA TRP A 215 18.73 6.29 2.50
C TRP A 215 17.24 6.02 2.73
N THR A 216 16.84 5.70 3.97
CA THR A 216 15.44 5.43 4.31
C THR A 216 14.55 6.64 4.05
N VAL A 217 14.98 7.83 4.50
CA VAL A 217 14.25 9.08 4.24
C VAL A 217 14.15 9.36 2.74
N ARG A 218 15.21 9.11 1.97
CA ARG A 218 15.20 9.29 0.51
C ARG A 218 14.28 8.31 -0.21
N ALA A 219 14.19 7.06 0.24
CA ALA A 219 13.24 6.09 -0.30
C ALA A 219 11.78 6.52 -0.07
N LEU A 220 11.54 7.30 0.99
CA LEU A 220 10.24 7.89 1.32
C LEU A 220 10.05 9.30 0.72
N PHE A 221 11.00 9.79 -0.08
CA PHE A 221 10.96 11.12 -0.65
C PHE A 221 9.89 11.20 -1.75
N SER A 222 8.72 11.71 -1.39
CA SER A 222 7.57 11.90 -2.28
C SER A 222 7.41 13.37 -2.69
N ALA A 223 6.42 13.64 -3.55
CA ALA A 223 6.06 15.02 -3.91
C ALA A 223 5.67 15.87 -2.68
N ASP A 224 4.99 15.27 -1.70
CA ASP A 224 4.58 15.97 -0.47
C ASP A 224 5.80 16.29 0.42
N VAL A 225 6.77 15.37 0.51
CA VAL A 225 8.03 15.59 1.21
C VAL A 225 8.86 16.67 0.50
N ALA A 226 8.90 16.67 -0.83
CA ALA A 226 9.54 17.72 -1.61
C ALA A 226 8.90 19.10 -1.37
N LEU A 227 7.56 19.17 -1.30
CA LEU A 227 6.85 20.40 -0.94
C LEU A 227 7.17 20.87 0.49
N ALA A 228 7.21 19.94 1.46
CA ALA A 228 7.57 20.26 2.83
C ALA A 228 9.00 20.81 2.92
N LEU A 229 9.97 20.15 2.27
CA LEU A 229 11.35 20.62 2.16
C LEU A 229 11.40 22.03 1.56
N GLN A 230 10.72 22.27 0.44
CA GLN A 230 10.71 23.57 -0.21
C GLN A 230 10.11 24.67 0.69
N LYS A 231 9.05 24.36 1.47
CA LYS A 231 8.48 25.29 2.45
C LYS A 231 9.47 25.64 3.57
N GLU A 232 10.21 24.65 4.08
CA GLU A 232 11.24 24.88 5.09
C GLU A 232 12.41 25.71 4.53
N VAL A 233 12.86 25.42 3.31
CA VAL A 233 13.89 26.21 2.60
C VAL A 233 13.43 27.65 2.41
N LEU A 234 12.19 27.87 1.96
CA LEU A 234 11.62 29.21 1.82
C LEU A 234 11.59 29.94 3.17
N ARG A 235 11.14 29.26 4.23
CA ARG A 235 11.11 29.83 5.59
C ARG A 235 12.51 30.23 6.06
N ALA A 236 13.51 29.38 5.82
CA ALA A 236 14.90 29.68 6.17
C ALA A 236 15.44 30.92 5.43
N TYR A 237 15.17 31.05 4.12
CA TYR A 237 15.56 32.23 3.35
C TYR A 237 14.80 33.51 3.73
N GLN A 238 13.58 33.39 4.26
CA GLN A 238 12.83 34.52 4.81
C GLN A 238 13.30 34.92 6.23
N GLY A 239 14.05 34.05 6.91
CA GLY A 239 14.51 34.25 8.27
C GLY A 239 15.47 35.44 8.46
N ALA A 240 15.51 35.97 9.68
CA ALA A 240 16.35 37.12 10.03
C ALA A 240 17.85 36.84 9.87
N SER A 241 18.29 35.60 10.16
CA SER A 241 19.70 35.18 10.01
C SER A 241 20.16 35.27 8.55
N PHE A 242 19.38 34.71 7.62
CA PHE A 242 19.70 34.78 6.19
C PHE A 242 19.62 36.21 5.66
N LYS A 243 18.64 37.00 6.11
CA LYS A 243 18.53 38.42 5.76
C LYS A 243 19.80 39.20 6.14
N ALA A 244 20.24 39.11 7.38
CA ALA A 244 21.44 39.80 7.84
C ALA A 244 22.70 39.35 7.06
N ALA A 245 22.83 38.05 6.81
CA ALA A 245 23.93 37.49 6.02
C ALA A 245 23.92 38.02 4.57
N SER A 246 22.75 38.13 3.94
CA SER A 246 22.61 38.69 2.58
C SER A 246 22.90 40.19 2.52
N GLU A 247 22.53 40.96 3.54
CA GLU A 247 22.82 42.39 3.65
C GLU A 247 24.33 42.63 3.80
N ASN A 248 25.01 41.83 4.64
CA ASN A 248 26.46 41.87 4.79
C ASN A 248 27.17 41.56 3.46
N LEU A 249 26.73 40.52 2.73
CA LEU A 249 27.33 40.17 1.44
C LEU A 249 27.16 41.29 0.40
N ASN A 250 25.99 41.93 0.35
CA ASN A 250 25.77 43.09 -0.53
C ASN A 250 26.68 44.28 -0.16
N GLN A 251 26.87 44.56 1.13
CA GLN A 251 27.78 45.62 1.58
C GLN A 251 29.23 45.30 1.21
N GLU A 252 29.65 44.05 1.36
CA GLU A 252 30.97 43.61 0.91
C GLU A 252 31.17 43.84 -0.59
N TRP A 253 30.15 43.59 -1.42
CA TRP A 253 30.21 43.87 -2.85
C TRP A 253 30.32 45.36 -3.17
N GLU A 254 29.58 46.21 -2.46
CA GLU A 254 29.61 47.67 -2.64
C GLU A 254 30.94 48.29 -2.21
N ASN A 255 31.58 47.73 -1.19
CA ASN A 255 32.85 48.23 -0.67
C ASN A 255 34.07 47.81 -1.51
N ARG A 256 33.92 46.86 -2.44
CA ARG A 256 35.04 46.45 -3.30
C ARG A 256 35.29 47.51 -4.38
N PRO A 257 36.56 47.91 -4.62
CA PRO A 257 36.90 48.95 -5.60
C PRO A 257 36.63 48.52 -7.04
N THR A 258 36.56 47.21 -7.31
CA THR A 258 36.30 46.66 -8.64
C THR A 258 34.99 45.89 -8.64
N SER A 259 34.16 46.14 -9.66
CA SER A 259 32.91 45.39 -9.86
C SER A 259 33.18 43.89 -9.99
N ILE A 260 32.51 43.10 -9.14
CA ILE A 260 32.64 41.64 -9.13
C ILE A 260 31.85 41.07 -10.32
N PRO A 261 32.42 40.13 -11.10
CA PRO A 261 31.69 39.49 -12.18
C PRO A 261 30.46 38.71 -11.66
N LEU A 262 29.39 38.69 -12.46
CA LEU A 262 28.12 38.04 -12.08
C LEU A 262 28.29 36.58 -11.66
N GLU A 263 29.15 35.81 -12.35
CA GLU A 263 29.42 34.41 -12.00
C GLU A 263 30.02 34.24 -10.61
N GLN A 264 30.85 35.19 -10.17
CA GLN A 264 31.39 35.17 -8.82
C GLN A 264 30.33 35.57 -7.79
N LYS A 265 29.50 36.58 -8.07
CA LYS A 265 28.34 36.92 -7.22
C LYS A 265 27.43 35.70 -7.04
N MET A 266 27.12 34.98 -8.12
CA MET A 266 26.29 33.76 -8.06
C MET A 266 26.91 32.66 -7.20
N ARG A 267 28.22 32.42 -7.31
CA ARG A 267 28.92 31.46 -6.44
C ARG A 267 28.90 31.86 -4.97
N GLU A 268 29.10 33.15 -4.67
CA GLU A 268 29.04 33.68 -3.31
C GLU A 268 27.61 33.57 -2.73
N ILE A 269 26.57 33.79 -3.55
CA ILE A 269 25.16 33.54 -3.17
C ILE A 269 24.93 32.05 -2.87
N GLU A 270 25.38 31.14 -3.72
CA GLU A 270 25.20 29.70 -3.51
C GLU A 270 25.90 29.23 -2.23
N ALA A 271 27.10 29.72 -1.96
CA ALA A 271 27.82 29.44 -0.72
C ALA A 271 27.06 29.97 0.52
N LEU A 272 26.50 31.18 0.44
CA LEU A 272 25.69 31.76 1.51
C LEU A 272 24.44 30.91 1.80
N CYS A 273 23.73 30.50 0.74
CA CYS A 273 22.56 29.62 0.83
C CYS A 273 22.90 28.28 1.48
N LEU A 274 24.02 27.67 1.09
CA LEU A 274 24.49 26.43 1.70
C LEU A 274 24.79 26.61 3.19
N CYS A 275 25.57 27.62 3.56
CA CYS A 275 26.00 27.84 4.94
C CYS A 275 24.84 28.19 5.89
N HIS A 276 23.94 29.10 5.48
CA HIS A 276 22.95 29.68 6.38
C HIS A 276 21.57 29.02 6.36
N ALA A 277 21.26 28.20 5.35
CA ALA A 277 19.95 27.56 5.23
C ALA A 277 20.05 26.06 4.96
N LEU A 278 20.72 25.66 3.88
CA LEU A 278 20.64 24.28 3.39
C LEU A 278 21.42 23.29 4.25
N SER A 279 22.57 23.67 4.81
CA SER A 279 23.40 22.78 5.65
C SER A 279 22.65 22.21 6.86
N GLN A 280 21.72 22.99 7.43
CA GLN A 280 20.93 22.58 8.58
C GLN A 280 19.72 21.75 8.18
N LEU A 281 19.08 22.09 7.05
CA LEU A 281 17.83 21.45 6.62
C LEU A 281 18.06 20.13 5.87
N LEU A 282 19.10 20.04 5.03
CA LEU A 282 19.31 18.90 4.14
C LEU A 282 19.38 17.53 4.85
N PRO A 283 20.08 17.40 6.01
CA PRO A 283 20.13 16.13 6.73
C PRO A 283 18.76 15.59 7.19
N ASP A 284 17.83 16.49 7.55
CA ASP A 284 16.49 16.11 8.00
C ASP A 284 15.67 15.46 6.87
N PHE A 285 16.01 15.76 5.62
CA PHE A 285 15.40 15.19 4.41
C PHE A 285 16.29 14.13 3.75
N GLY A 286 17.34 13.67 4.41
CA GLY A 286 18.20 12.58 3.96
C GLY A 286 19.33 12.99 2.99
N PHE A 287 19.55 14.28 2.76
CA PHE A 287 20.62 14.80 1.91
C PHE A 287 21.88 15.16 2.74
N THR A 288 23.06 15.21 2.10
CA THR A 288 24.28 15.67 2.79
C THR A 288 24.18 17.18 3.01
N ALA A 289 24.80 17.69 4.07
CA ALA A 289 24.93 19.12 4.35
C ALA A 289 26.02 19.81 3.49
N ASP A 290 26.22 19.38 2.25
CA ASP A 290 27.28 19.85 1.36
C ASP A 290 26.75 20.17 -0.05
N ALA A 291 27.65 20.65 -0.93
CA ALA A 291 27.29 20.99 -2.31
C ALA A 291 26.77 19.77 -3.11
N ALA A 292 27.27 18.57 -2.81
CA ALA A 292 26.78 17.34 -3.43
C ALA A 292 25.32 17.08 -3.02
N GLY A 293 24.99 17.25 -1.75
CA GLY A 293 23.63 17.12 -1.21
C GLY A 293 22.67 18.13 -1.80
N VAL A 294 23.12 19.37 -2.03
CA VAL A 294 22.33 20.39 -2.74
C VAL A 294 22.03 19.97 -4.18
N SER A 295 23.04 19.47 -4.91
CA SER A 295 22.86 18.99 -6.29
C SER A 295 21.88 17.82 -6.35
N GLU A 296 22.05 16.86 -5.45
CA GLU A 296 21.16 15.71 -5.30
C GLU A 296 19.73 16.11 -4.94
N MET A 297 19.56 17.06 -4.02
CA MET A 297 18.28 17.63 -3.64
C MET A 297 17.61 18.32 -4.84
N LYS A 298 18.34 19.15 -5.58
CA LYS A 298 17.84 19.82 -6.80
C LYS A 298 17.38 18.78 -7.83
N SER A 299 18.15 17.71 -8.03
CA SER A 299 17.80 16.60 -8.93
C SER A 299 16.52 15.89 -8.50
N ALA A 300 16.40 15.54 -7.21
CA ALA A 300 15.22 14.89 -6.65
C ALA A 300 13.95 15.76 -6.81
N VAL A 301 14.03 17.04 -6.45
CA VAL A 301 12.91 17.99 -6.61
C VAL A 301 12.53 18.17 -8.08
N ALA A 302 13.51 18.22 -8.99
CA ALA A 302 13.27 18.37 -10.43
C ALA A 302 12.50 17.19 -11.07
N GLN A 303 12.50 16.01 -10.44
CA GLN A 303 11.67 14.90 -10.90
C GLN A 303 10.17 15.19 -10.71
N PHE A 304 9.81 15.87 -9.61
CA PHE A 304 8.42 16.17 -9.28
C PHE A 304 7.88 17.45 -9.92
N THR A 305 8.73 18.36 -10.38
CA THR A 305 8.29 19.61 -11.02
C THR A 305 7.56 19.40 -12.35
N LYS A 306 7.78 18.25 -13.00
CA LYS A 306 7.11 17.85 -14.25
C LYS A 306 5.67 17.40 -14.01
N THR A 307 5.40 16.74 -12.89
CA THR A 307 4.12 16.11 -12.57
C THR A 307 3.28 16.91 -11.56
N HIS A 308 3.92 17.66 -10.66
CA HIS A 308 3.27 18.41 -9.59
C HIS A 308 3.48 19.92 -9.75
N LEU A 309 2.43 20.63 -10.19
CA LEU A 309 2.47 22.08 -10.43
C LEU A 309 2.81 22.89 -9.16
N GLU A 310 2.42 22.41 -7.98
CA GLU A 310 2.72 23.08 -6.72
C GLU A 310 4.22 23.08 -6.40
N VAL A 311 4.92 21.98 -6.68
CA VAL A 311 6.39 21.87 -6.47
C VAL A 311 7.10 22.87 -7.38
N ARG A 312 6.63 23.01 -8.62
CA ARG A 312 7.16 24.00 -9.58
C ARG A 312 6.89 25.43 -9.11
N ARG A 313 5.68 25.74 -8.64
CA ARG A 313 5.33 27.06 -8.10
C ARG A 313 6.23 27.42 -6.92
N MET A 314 6.41 26.50 -5.98
CA MET A 314 7.24 26.72 -4.80
C MET A 314 8.73 26.89 -5.17
N GLN A 315 9.23 26.17 -6.18
CA GLN A 315 10.59 26.37 -6.69
C GLN A 315 10.81 27.79 -7.26
N MET A 316 9.81 28.32 -7.97
CA MET A 316 9.86 29.70 -8.47
C MET A 316 9.83 30.69 -7.32
N GLU A 317 8.97 30.47 -6.32
CA GLU A 317 8.84 31.33 -5.14
C GLU A 317 10.16 31.40 -4.35
N ILE A 318 10.81 30.26 -4.11
CA ILE A 318 12.15 30.20 -3.50
C ILE A 318 13.16 31.00 -4.33
N THR A 319 13.18 30.82 -5.65
CA THR A 319 14.12 31.51 -6.54
C THR A 319 13.92 33.03 -6.47
N THR A 320 12.67 33.49 -6.55
CA THR A 320 12.33 34.91 -6.41
C THR A 320 12.70 35.45 -5.04
N ALA A 321 12.40 34.70 -3.97
CA ALA A 321 12.71 35.10 -2.60
C ALA A 321 14.22 35.30 -2.40
N VAL A 322 15.06 34.38 -2.88
CA VAL A 322 16.53 34.49 -2.81
C VAL A 322 17.03 35.67 -3.65
N MET A 323 16.65 35.73 -4.92
CA MET A 323 17.18 36.76 -5.84
C MET A 323 16.78 38.18 -5.45
N SER A 324 15.60 38.36 -4.85
CA SER A 324 15.15 39.68 -4.36
C SER A 324 16.01 40.28 -3.24
N ARG A 325 16.87 39.47 -2.60
CA ARG A 325 17.76 39.92 -1.52
C ARG A 325 19.09 40.47 -2.02
N PHE A 326 19.44 40.25 -3.28
CA PHE A 326 20.77 40.57 -3.81
C PHE A 326 20.70 41.70 -4.84
N LYS A 327 21.68 42.61 -4.78
CA LYS A 327 21.86 43.67 -5.77
C LYS A 327 22.72 43.14 -6.92
N LEU A 328 22.09 42.33 -7.78
CA LEU A 328 22.77 41.71 -8.92
C LEU A 328 23.10 42.73 -10.01
#